data_AF-A0A7D9DQW0-F1
#
_entry.id   AF-A0A7D9DQW0-F1
#
_cell.length_a   1.000
_cell.length_b   1.000
_cell.length_c   1.000
_cell.angle_alpha   90.00
_cell.angle_beta   90.00
_cell.angle_gamma   90.00
#
_symmetry.space_group_name_H-M   'P 1'
#
loop_
_entity.id
_entity.type
_entity.pdbx_description
1 polymer ?
#
loop_
_entity_poly.entity_id
_entity_poly.type
_entity_poly.pdbx_seq_one_letter_code
_entity_poly.pdbx_strand_id
1 'polypeptide(L)'
;MSNWKAVLRDGLGLILPEPVIWLIEFAYSYGRACAISTTLVVVICFYFMRWNLFAVNTGRRVAIEMLTTPLKHTTYKRTADVVYLVRELNRLTRSKPEREVHVVISGGPGAGKSELARQVGERIFQSENKRIFNFDLSFVSPPTDVITLNAEDFNQLQSTLEEAVDKIQGKEPKPMGYDCIGNEETVFAKFHQLRVALRSRSSLSSRPVIIFDNVKAKGPMSTFLYKKRPNGKYFLNAGSKEYGEIRIIVTTQRRPTTIFRSVMGYKDLFEPMPTDEAVKLLNTITNIQNDDQNATYLANALGGLPKSLADAAIYIQMDSRHNASYRFYLQELELNKKRYVSNVNFSWAEGTDHGLTYDSTAFTASRMLVEQYFQDPSHGHFYEALAFFVGYCGSPVISLKFLVKYVGLDGVLKLKDYSEFEVKTLVRKTSLYDVTSYPEHSLISTHQITRYASFDAWNKRAENKKDQSDVFETSIARIFEVLKSELTSKHDPSVNQMVEYTSLSFKVVDVVMSLITKMREKQLNLYNVIGKEFCWVFLDSITEAYLYWPNNHTSPP
;
A
#
# COMPACT_ATOMS: atom_id res chain seq x y z
N MET A 1 0.81 -63.72 21.51
CA MET A 1 1.94 -62.79 21.39
C MET A 1 2.16 -62.53 19.91
N SER A 2 1.36 -61.63 19.33
CA SER A 2 1.45 -61.24 17.90
C SER A 2 0.53 -60.04 17.62
N ASN A 3 1.12 -59.01 17.01
CA ASN A 3 0.51 -58.02 16.10
C ASN A 3 -0.40 -56.86 16.57
N TRP A 4 -0.35 -56.38 17.82
CA TRP A 4 -1.01 -55.09 18.14
C TRP A 4 -0.41 -53.88 17.38
N LYS A 5 0.91 -53.92 17.12
CA LYS A 5 1.62 -52.90 16.32
C LYS A 5 1.14 -52.87 14.86
N ALA A 6 0.78 -54.02 14.28
CA ALA A 6 0.24 -54.11 12.93
C ALA A 6 -1.21 -53.60 12.88
N VAL A 7 -2.03 -53.88 13.91
CA VAL A 7 -3.42 -53.40 13.98
C VAL A 7 -3.49 -51.86 14.08
N LEU A 8 -2.60 -51.22 14.83
CA LEU A 8 -2.56 -49.75 14.95
C LEU A 8 -2.01 -49.06 13.68
N ARG A 9 -1.00 -49.67 13.04
CA ARG A 9 -0.38 -49.12 11.84
C ARG A 9 -1.26 -49.30 10.60
N ASP A 10 -1.80 -50.50 10.40
CA ASP A 10 -2.50 -50.86 9.17
C ASP A 10 -4.03 -50.66 9.26
N GLY A 11 -4.59 -50.65 10.47
CA GLY A 11 -6.04 -50.45 10.68
C GLY A 11 -6.47 -49.02 11.00
N LEU A 12 -5.57 -48.18 11.54
CA LEU A 12 -5.89 -46.82 12.00
C LEU A 12 -4.93 -45.74 11.47
N GLY A 13 -3.88 -46.10 10.74
CA GLY A 13 -2.91 -45.16 10.14
C GLY A 13 -2.11 -44.35 11.16
N LEU A 14 -2.09 -44.75 12.44
CA LEU A 14 -1.47 -44.00 13.53
C LEU A 14 -0.02 -44.44 13.73
N ILE A 15 0.93 -43.52 13.54
CA ILE A 15 2.33 -43.69 13.90
C ILE A 15 2.53 -43.08 15.29
N LEU A 16 2.67 -43.93 16.31
CA LEU A 16 2.91 -43.48 17.68
C LEU A 16 4.40 -43.13 17.89
N PRO A 17 4.72 -42.06 18.65
CA PRO A 17 6.10 -41.74 19.01
C PRO A 17 6.74 -42.84 19.88
N GLU A 18 8.02 -43.15 19.63
CA GLU A 18 8.84 -44.14 20.38
C GLU A 18 8.69 -44.11 21.91
N PRO A 19 8.63 -42.94 22.59
CA PRO A 19 8.45 -42.90 24.05
C PRO A 19 7.13 -43.51 24.53
N VAL A 20 6.06 -43.40 23.72
CA VAL A 20 4.72 -43.94 24.05
C VAL A 20 4.69 -45.45 23.88
N ILE A 21 5.40 -45.97 22.87
CA ILE A 21 5.55 -47.41 22.64
C ILE A 21 6.31 -48.05 23.81
N TRP A 22 7.39 -47.40 24.27
CA TRP A 22 8.19 -47.86 25.40
C TRP A 22 7.38 -47.89 26.72
N LEU A 23 6.54 -46.89 26.95
CA LEU A 23 5.66 -46.80 28.13
C LEU A 23 4.56 -47.87 28.14
N ILE A 24 4.01 -48.23 26.99
CA ILE A 24 3.00 -49.29 26.86
C ILE A 24 3.63 -50.66 27.11
N GLU A 25 4.84 -50.90 26.59
CA GLU A 25 5.59 -52.13 26.84
C GLU A 25 6.00 -52.26 28.31
N PHE A 26 6.43 -51.16 28.93
CA PHE A 26 6.76 -51.09 30.36
C PHE A 26 5.54 -51.38 31.26
N ALA A 27 4.36 -50.85 30.92
CA ALA A 27 3.13 -51.07 31.66
C ALA A 27 2.59 -52.50 31.54
N TYR A 28 2.86 -53.19 30.42
CA TYR A 28 2.43 -54.58 30.21
C TYR A 28 3.26 -55.57 31.04
N SER A 29 4.50 -55.22 31.40
CA SER A 29 5.41 -56.08 32.17
C SER A 29 5.17 -56.07 33.69
N TYR A 30 4.44 -55.10 34.25
CA TYR A 30 4.23 -54.99 35.70
C TYR A 30 2.72 -54.96 36.05
N GLY A 31 2.25 -56.09 36.59
CA GLY A 31 0.83 -56.44 36.74
C GLY A 31 -0.07 -55.47 37.51
N ARG A 32 -1.36 -55.56 37.13
CA ARG A 32 -2.67 -55.05 37.63
C ARG A 32 -2.78 -53.93 38.69
N ALA A 33 -1.89 -53.78 39.67
CA ALA A 33 -1.96 -52.66 40.63
C ALA A 33 -1.49 -51.34 39.99
N CYS A 34 -0.56 -51.41 39.04
CA CYS A 34 -0.11 -50.24 38.29
C CYS A 34 -1.20 -49.71 37.35
N ALA A 35 -2.11 -50.57 36.86
CA ALA A 35 -3.12 -50.20 35.86
C ALA A 35 -4.05 -49.05 36.30
N ILE A 36 -4.38 -48.90 37.58
CA ILE A 36 -5.20 -47.78 38.07
C ILE A 36 -4.39 -46.48 38.08
N SER A 37 -3.13 -46.53 38.53
CA SER A 37 -2.18 -45.41 38.45
C SER A 37 -1.92 -45.00 37.00
N THR A 38 -1.68 -45.96 36.11
CA THR A 38 -1.44 -45.71 34.69
C THR A 38 -2.70 -45.19 33.99
N THR A 39 -3.90 -45.68 34.34
CA THR A 39 -5.15 -45.14 33.78
C THR A 39 -5.41 -43.73 34.29
N LEU A 40 -5.10 -43.43 35.56
CA LEU A 40 -5.22 -42.08 36.11
C LEU A 40 -4.23 -41.12 35.44
N VAL A 41 -2.97 -41.55 35.26
CA VAL A 41 -1.94 -40.77 34.56
C VAL A 41 -2.30 -40.58 33.09
N VAL A 42 -2.81 -41.62 32.41
CA VAL A 42 -3.27 -41.54 31.02
C VAL A 42 -4.49 -40.63 30.92
N VAL A 43 -5.44 -40.68 31.84
CA VAL A 43 -6.61 -39.77 31.88
C VAL A 43 -6.17 -38.33 32.21
N ILE A 44 -5.22 -38.12 33.12
CA ILE A 44 -4.65 -36.80 33.40
C ILE A 44 -3.88 -36.29 32.18
N CYS A 45 -3.10 -37.13 31.52
CA CYS A 45 -2.39 -36.81 30.27
C CYS A 45 -3.37 -36.55 29.12
N PHE A 46 -4.48 -37.29 29.01
CA PHE A 46 -5.54 -37.01 28.05
C PHE A 46 -6.35 -35.77 28.43
N TYR A 47 -6.50 -35.44 29.71
CA TYR A 47 -7.14 -34.22 30.17
C TYR A 47 -6.24 -33.01 29.88
N PHE A 48 -4.93 -33.11 30.14
CA PHE A 48 -3.93 -32.10 29.78
C PHE A 48 -3.70 -32.01 28.28
N MET A 49 -3.70 -33.12 27.55
CA MET A 49 -3.63 -33.14 26.09
C MET A 49 -4.92 -32.63 25.48
N ARG A 50 -6.10 -32.96 26.03
CA ARG A 50 -7.38 -32.37 25.61
C ARG A 50 -7.42 -30.89 25.95
N TRP A 51 -6.87 -30.43 27.08
CA TRP A 51 -6.76 -29.01 27.40
C TRP A 51 -5.76 -28.29 26.49
N ASN A 52 -4.64 -28.92 26.14
CA ASN A 52 -3.69 -28.38 25.18
C ASN A 52 -4.23 -28.44 23.74
N LEU A 53 -4.95 -29.49 23.35
CA LEU A 53 -5.67 -29.59 22.08
C LEU A 53 -6.84 -28.64 22.04
N PHE A 54 -7.54 -28.38 23.15
CA PHE A 54 -8.57 -27.36 23.27
C PHE A 54 -7.95 -25.96 23.33
N ALA A 55 -6.72 -25.78 23.81
CA ALA A 55 -5.94 -24.54 23.70
C ALA A 55 -5.31 -24.33 22.31
N VAL A 56 -5.18 -25.41 21.52
CA VAL A 56 -4.78 -25.41 20.11
C VAL A 56 -6.00 -25.26 19.18
N ASN A 57 -7.19 -25.79 19.56
CA ASN A 57 -8.47 -25.67 18.84
C ASN A 57 -9.37 -24.52 19.29
N THR A 58 -9.17 -23.93 20.47
CA THR A 58 -9.63 -22.56 20.74
C THR A 58 -8.67 -21.67 19.99
N GLY A 59 -8.92 -21.53 18.68
CA GLY A 59 -8.03 -20.88 17.73
C GLY A 59 -7.35 -19.70 18.37
N ARG A 60 -6.02 -19.83 18.61
CA ARG A 60 -5.18 -18.73 19.08
C ARG A 60 -5.53 -17.55 18.19
N ARG A 61 -6.26 -16.56 18.73
CA ARG A 61 -6.73 -15.41 17.98
C ARG A 61 -5.48 -14.69 17.49
N VAL A 62 -5.08 -14.92 16.24
CA VAL A 62 -3.91 -14.24 15.68
C VAL A 62 -4.33 -12.80 15.44
N ALA A 63 -3.59 -11.88 16.05
CA ALA A 63 -3.74 -10.45 15.78
C ALA A 63 -3.57 -10.20 14.28
N ILE A 64 -4.44 -9.38 13.70
CA ILE A 64 -4.37 -9.04 12.28
C ILE A 64 -3.51 -7.79 12.12
N GLU A 65 -2.43 -7.93 11.37
CA GLU A 65 -1.63 -6.82 10.88
C GLU A 65 -1.93 -6.61 9.39
N MET A 66 -2.50 -5.47 9.06
CA MET A 66 -2.70 -5.00 7.69
C MET A 66 -2.15 -3.57 7.62
N LEU A 67 -0.87 -3.46 7.30
CA LEU A 67 -0.16 -2.20 7.15
C LEU A 67 0.22 -1.99 5.70
N THR A 68 0.47 -0.74 5.30
CA THR A 68 1.06 -0.44 4.00
C THR A 68 2.39 -1.18 3.84
N THR A 69 2.70 -1.60 2.62
CA THR A 69 3.94 -2.32 2.33
C THR A 69 5.15 -1.47 2.74
N PRO A 70 6.13 -2.04 3.47
CA PRO A 70 7.32 -1.29 3.83
C PRO A 70 8.14 -0.96 2.57
N LEU A 71 8.79 0.22 2.61
CA LEU A 71 9.73 0.64 1.58
C LEU A 71 10.87 -0.37 1.43
N LYS A 72 11.38 -0.53 0.20
CA LYS A 72 12.41 -1.53 -0.12
C LYS A 72 13.85 -1.07 0.08
N HIS A 73 14.10 0.24 0.01
CA HIS A 73 15.37 0.81 0.41
C HIS A 73 15.52 0.82 1.93
N THR A 74 16.74 1.04 2.41
CA THR A 74 17.00 1.28 3.83
C THR A 74 16.10 2.41 4.33
N THR A 75 15.41 2.21 5.46
CA THR A 75 14.49 3.21 6.01
C THR A 75 14.99 3.80 7.31
N TYR A 76 14.57 5.04 7.58
CA TYR A 76 14.82 5.72 8.84
C TYR A 76 13.54 5.75 9.70
N LYS A 77 13.66 5.36 10.98
CA LYS A 77 12.53 5.35 11.93
C LYS A 77 12.48 6.67 12.69
N ARG A 78 11.39 7.43 12.52
CA ARG A 78 11.13 8.69 13.25
C ARG A 78 10.67 8.39 14.68
N THR A 79 11.57 7.81 15.47
CA THR A 79 11.25 7.17 16.76
C THR A 79 10.60 8.13 17.74
N ALA A 80 11.04 9.39 17.79
CA ALA A 80 10.45 10.40 18.66
C ALA A 80 8.97 10.68 18.31
N ASP A 81 8.66 10.80 17.01
CA ASP A 81 7.30 11.05 16.52
C ASP A 81 6.39 9.82 16.74
N VAL A 82 6.92 8.62 16.49
CA VAL A 82 6.21 7.37 16.76
C VAL A 82 5.88 7.25 18.25
N VAL A 83 6.85 7.50 19.13
CA VAL A 83 6.65 7.47 20.59
C VAL A 83 5.63 8.52 21.03
N TYR A 84 5.69 9.73 20.49
CA TYR A 84 4.72 10.78 20.76
C TYR A 84 3.30 10.35 20.37
N LEU A 85 3.11 9.86 19.14
CA LEU A 85 1.80 9.46 18.62
C LEU A 85 1.21 8.28 19.40
N VAL A 86 2.02 7.28 19.74
CA VAL A 86 1.60 6.14 20.57
C VAL A 86 1.20 6.60 21.98
N ARG A 87 1.98 7.50 22.60
CA ARG A 87 1.65 8.08 23.91
C ARG A 87 0.34 8.86 23.85
N GLU A 88 0.15 9.66 22.80
CA GLU A 88 -1.06 10.48 22.64
C GLU A 88 -2.30 9.63 22.43
N LEU A 89 -2.20 8.59 21.59
CA LEU A 89 -3.28 7.63 21.39
C LEU A 89 -3.64 6.92 22.71
N ASN A 90 -2.63 6.48 23.47
CA ASN A 90 -2.83 5.85 24.78
C ASN A 90 -3.43 6.81 25.82
N ARG A 91 -3.01 8.08 25.82
CA ARG A 91 -3.58 9.12 26.68
C ARG A 91 -5.06 9.31 26.39
N LEU A 92 -5.43 9.43 25.12
CA LEU A 92 -6.82 9.56 24.68
C LEU A 92 -7.62 8.32 25.07
N THR A 93 -7.10 7.13 24.80
CA THR A 93 -7.70 5.84 25.16
C THR A 93 -8.03 5.75 26.65
N ARG A 94 -7.12 6.19 27.54
CA ARG A 94 -7.34 6.19 28.99
C ARG A 94 -8.35 7.25 29.43
N SER A 95 -8.29 8.44 28.84
CA SER A 95 -9.20 9.55 29.20
C SER A 95 -10.64 9.35 28.73
N LYS A 96 -10.84 8.49 27.72
CA LYS A 96 -12.13 8.23 27.08
C LYS A 96 -12.36 6.71 26.97
N PRO A 97 -12.62 6.03 28.11
CA PRO A 97 -12.99 4.62 28.08
C PRO A 97 -14.29 4.43 27.29
N GLU A 98 -14.46 3.26 26.65
CA GLU A 98 -15.66 2.91 25.87
C GLU A 98 -15.97 3.80 24.63
N ARG A 99 -15.07 4.72 24.26
CA ARG A 99 -15.31 5.71 23.20
C ARG A 99 -14.28 5.63 22.09
N GLU A 100 -14.66 6.02 20.88
CA GLU A 100 -13.73 6.17 19.76
C GLU A 100 -12.70 7.27 20.06
N VAL A 101 -11.42 7.00 19.81
CA VAL A 101 -10.34 8.01 19.96
C VAL A 101 -9.58 8.16 18.67
N HIS A 102 -9.30 9.41 18.30
CA HIS A 102 -8.74 9.72 16.99
C HIS A 102 -7.43 10.47 17.15
N VAL A 103 -6.48 10.18 16.28
CA VAL A 103 -5.27 10.97 16.09
C VAL A 103 -5.15 11.33 14.61
N VAL A 104 -4.98 12.60 14.30
CA VAL A 104 -4.84 13.09 12.92
C VAL A 104 -3.37 13.46 12.67
N ILE A 105 -2.79 12.89 11.62
CA ILE A 105 -1.45 13.23 11.10
C ILE A 105 -1.66 14.05 9.82
N SER A 106 -1.42 15.35 9.90
CA SER A 106 -1.53 16.26 8.76
C SER A 106 -0.16 16.64 8.21
N GLY A 107 -0.07 17.05 6.96
CA GLY A 107 1.19 17.51 6.37
C GLY A 107 1.15 17.58 4.86
N GLY A 108 2.12 18.29 4.30
CA GLY A 108 2.29 18.42 2.85
C GLY A 108 2.50 17.06 2.17
N PRO A 109 2.29 16.98 0.85
CA PRO A 109 2.68 15.80 0.09
C PRO A 109 4.20 15.49 0.27
N GLY A 110 4.57 14.20 0.33
CA GLY A 110 5.98 13.81 0.59
C GLY A 110 6.50 13.98 2.03
N ALA A 111 5.69 14.51 2.97
CA ALA A 111 6.09 14.72 4.38
C ALA A 111 6.24 13.44 5.22
N GLY A 112 6.00 12.25 4.65
CA GLY A 112 6.13 10.96 5.35
C GLY A 112 4.94 10.57 6.24
N LYS A 113 3.74 11.10 6.00
CA LYS A 113 2.54 10.82 6.81
C LYS A 113 2.17 9.34 6.86
N SER A 114 2.05 8.70 5.69
CA SER A 114 1.68 7.29 5.54
C SER A 114 2.71 6.37 6.18
N GLU A 115 4.00 6.65 5.97
CA GLU A 115 5.09 5.90 6.59
C GLU A 115 5.11 6.09 8.12
N LEU A 116 4.85 7.29 8.64
CA LEU A 116 4.75 7.51 10.08
C LEU A 116 3.55 6.76 10.68
N ALA A 117 2.39 6.77 10.02
CA ALA A 117 1.22 6.02 10.46
C ALA A 117 1.50 4.51 10.46
N ARG A 118 2.18 3.99 9.43
CA ARG A 118 2.64 2.60 9.34
C ARG A 118 3.55 2.24 10.52
N GLN A 119 4.57 3.05 10.81
CA GLN A 119 5.49 2.83 11.94
C GLN A 119 4.78 2.88 13.30
N VAL A 120 3.77 3.75 13.47
CA VAL A 120 2.93 3.77 14.67
C VAL A 120 2.10 2.50 14.79
N GLY A 121 1.47 2.06 13.71
CA GLY A 121 0.71 0.81 13.66
C GLY A 121 1.59 -0.41 14.00
N GLU A 122 2.75 -0.51 13.36
CA GLU A 122 3.76 -1.55 13.61
C GLU A 122 4.20 -1.55 15.09
N ARG A 123 4.47 -0.35 15.65
CA ARG A 123 4.88 -0.22 17.05
C ARG A 123 3.79 -0.70 18.01
N ILE A 124 2.53 -0.33 17.76
CA ILE A 124 1.39 -0.75 18.58
C ILE A 124 1.24 -2.26 18.51
N PHE A 125 1.17 -2.81 17.29
CA PHE A 125 1.04 -4.25 17.04
C PHE A 125 2.14 -5.03 17.78
N GLN A 126 3.40 -4.64 17.60
CA GLN A 126 4.52 -5.29 18.28
C GLN A 126 4.46 -5.11 19.79
N SER A 127 4.14 -3.92 20.31
CA SER A 127 4.18 -3.67 21.76
C SER A 127 3.08 -4.40 22.52
N GLU A 128 1.90 -4.54 21.93
CA GLU A 128 0.73 -5.11 22.56
C GLU A 128 0.65 -6.63 22.33
N ASN A 129 1.20 -7.13 21.21
CA ASN A 129 1.15 -8.56 20.87
C ASN A 129 2.43 -9.35 21.22
N LYS A 130 3.61 -8.70 21.43
CA LYS A 130 4.84 -9.41 21.86
C LYS A 130 4.76 -9.95 23.29
N ARG A 131 3.86 -9.43 24.14
CA ARG A 131 3.65 -9.92 25.51
C ARG A 131 2.96 -11.29 25.58
N ILE A 132 2.45 -11.80 24.46
CA ILE A 132 1.72 -13.07 24.38
C ILE A 132 2.68 -14.27 24.20
N PHE A 133 3.93 -14.03 23.76
CA PHE A 133 4.90 -15.07 23.41
C PHE A 133 5.93 -15.40 24.50
N ASN A 134 6.00 -14.60 25.57
CA ASN A 134 6.77 -14.96 26.76
C ASN A 134 5.82 -15.71 27.71
N PHE A 135 6.26 -16.86 28.21
CA PHE A 135 5.53 -17.83 29.03
C PHE A 135 5.11 -17.32 30.43
N ASP A 136 4.90 -16.02 30.61
CA ASP A 136 4.37 -15.43 31.84
C ASP A 136 2.84 -15.46 31.79
N LEU A 137 2.25 -16.44 32.46
CA LEU A 137 0.80 -16.70 32.52
C LEU A 137 0.01 -15.66 33.35
N SER A 138 0.65 -14.60 33.84
CA SER A 138 -0.04 -13.51 34.52
C SER A 138 -0.38 -12.38 33.55
N PHE A 139 -1.61 -12.38 33.05
CA PHE A 139 -2.23 -11.31 32.25
C PHE A 139 -1.76 -11.21 30.79
N VAL A 140 -2.14 -12.20 29.98
CA VAL A 140 -2.08 -12.10 28.52
C VAL A 140 -3.06 -11.02 28.07
N SER A 141 -2.55 -9.83 27.75
CA SER A 141 -3.36 -8.81 27.07
C SER A 141 -3.82 -9.37 25.72
N PRO A 142 -5.06 -9.12 25.31
CA PRO A 142 -5.59 -9.72 24.11
C PRO A 142 -4.96 -9.07 22.89
N PRO A 143 -4.83 -9.83 21.80
CA PRO A 143 -4.19 -9.33 20.61
C PRO A 143 -4.91 -8.10 20.05
N THR A 144 -4.13 -7.08 19.69
CA THR A 144 -4.62 -5.87 19.04
C THR A 144 -4.48 -5.98 17.53
N ASP A 145 -5.61 -5.90 16.83
CA ASP A 145 -5.66 -5.78 15.38
C ASP A 145 -5.26 -4.36 14.94
N VAL A 146 -4.46 -4.26 13.89
CA VAL A 146 -4.04 -2.99 13.27
C VAL A 146 -4.29 -3.07 11.77
N ILE A 147 -5.15 -2.19 11.26
CA ILE A 147 -5.67 -2.23 9.89
C ILE A 147 -5.53 -0.87 9.22
N THR A 148 -4.93 -0.84 8.04
CA THR A 148 -4.80 0.35 7.19
C THR A 148 -5.76 0.28 6.03
N LEU A 149 -6.52 1.34 5.83
CA LEU A 149 -7.52 1.51 4.78
C LEU A 149 -7.11 2.70 3.91
N ASN A 150 -7.09 2.51 2.59
CA ASN A 150 -6.77 3.58 1.66
C ASN A 150 -8.00 4.47 1.45
N ALA A 151 -8.00 5.65 2.07
CA ALA A 151 -9.10 6.62 2.03
C ALA A 151 -8.82 7.77 1.05
N GLU A 152 -8.18 7.47 -0.09
CA GLU A 152 -8.00 8.42 -1.18
C GLU A 152 -9.33 8.82 -1.83
N ASP A 153 -10.17 7.82 -2.11
CA ASP A 153 -11.51 7.92 -2.68
C ASP A 153 -12.39 6.75 -2.22
N PHE A 154 -13.67 6.76 -2.61
CA PHE A 154 -14.63 5.74 -2.19
C PHE A 154 -14.32 4.34 -2.72
N ASN A 155 -13.74 4.21 -3.91
CA ASN A 155 -13.42 2.93 -4.51
C ASN A 155 -12.25 2.27 -3.76
N GLN A 156 -11.19 3.05 -3.50
CA GLN A 156 -10.03 2.60 -2.73
C GLN A 156 -10.42 2.21 -1.29
N LEU A 157 -11.30 3.01 -0.67
CA LEU A 157 -11.75 2.74 0.69
C LEU A 157 -12.64 1.50 0.75
N GLN A 158 -13.57 1.33 -0.18
CA GLN A 158 -14.39 0.12 -0.24
C GLN A 158 -13.53 -1.12 -0.41
N SER A 159 -12.59 -1.11 -1.37
CA SER A 159 -11.75 -2.27 -1.65
C SER A 159 -10.90 -2.67 -0.44
N THR A 160 -10.24 -1.71 0.21
CA THR A 160 -9.43 -1.99 1.40
C THR A 160 -10.28 -2.40 2.61
N LEU A 161 -11.53 -1.95 2.70
CA LEU A 161 -12.50 -2.44 3.70
C LEU A 161 -12.90 -3.89 3.45
N GLU A 162 -13.14 -4.26 2.21
CA GLU A 162 -13.50 -5.64 1.84
C GLU A 162 -12.35 -6.61 2.12
N GLU A 163 -11.13 -6.24 1.73
CA GLU A 163 -9.93 -7.00 2.06
C GLU A 163 -9.78 -7.18 3.58
N ALA A 164 -9.99 -6.11 4.36
CA ALA A 164 -9.93 -6.18 5.82
C ALA A 164 -10.99 -7.12 6.39
N VAL A 165 -12.24 -7.05 5.90
CA VAL A 165 -13.34 -7.92 6.35
C VAL A 165 -13.06 -9.38 6.01
N ASP A 166 -12.63 -9.67 4.78
CA ASP A 166 -12.32 -11.03 4.33
C ASP A 166 -11.17 -11.63 5.14
N LYS A 167 -10.09 -10.85 5.34
CA LYS A 167 -8.94 -11.23 6.18
C LYS A 167 -9.36 -11.53 7.62
N ILE A 168 -10.26 -10.73 8.17
CA ILE A 168 -10.82 -10.95 9.52
C ILE A 168 -11.64 -12.23 9.62
N GLN A 169 -12.40 -12.54 8.57
CA GLN A 169 -13.27 -13.71 8.48
C GLN A 169 -12.51 -14.98 8.07
N GLY A 170 -11.20 -14.90 7.80
CA GLY A 170 -10.40 -16.03 7.33
C GLY A 170 -10.78 -16.48 5.92
N LYS A 171 -11.41 -15.60 5.14
CA LYS A 171 -11.68 -15.83 3.73
C LYS A 171 -10.44 -15.43 2.94
N GLU A 172 -10.17 -16.15 1.85
CA GLU A 172 -9.24 -15.61 0.87
C GLU A 172 -9.79 -14.27 0.38
N PRO A 173 -8.96 -13.21 0.35
CA PRO A 173 -9.39 -11.93 -0.14
C PRO A 173 -9.88 -12.17 -1.57
N LYS A 174 -11.15 -11.85 -1.81
CA LYS A 174 -11.66 -11.94 -3.17
C LYS A 174 -10.79 -11.02 -4.05
N PRO A 175 -10.41 -11.46 -5.26
CA PRO A 175 -9.85 -10.52 -6.24
C PRO A 175 -10.80 -9.33 -6.29
N MET A 176 -10.22 -8.12 -6.36
CA MET A 176 -10.94 -6.84 -6.36
C MET A 176 -12.16 -6.94 -7.27
N GLY A 177 -13.31 -7.30 -6.71
CA GLY A 177 -14.57 -7.25 -7.39
C GLY A 177 -14.83 -5.78 -7.45
N TYR A 178 -14.61 -5.16 -8.60
CA TYR A 178 -14.87 -3.74 -8.77
C TYR A 178 -16.39 -3.46 -8.78
N ASP A 179 -17.19 -4.32 -8.11
CA ASP A 179 -18.63 -4.59 -8.21
C ASP A 179 -19.48 -3.38 -7.84
N CYS A 180 -18.83 -2.31 -7.39
CA CYS A 180 -19.50 -1.09 -6.97
C CYS A 180 -18.59 0.10 -7.27
N ILE A 181 -19.12 1.12 -7.96
CA ILE A 181 -18.67 2.48 -7.69
C ILE A 181 -18.95 2.71 -6.21
N GLY A 182 -17.88 2.85 -5.43
CA GLY A 182 -17.96 3.13 -4.01
C GLY A 182 -18.81 4.38 -3.82
N ASN A 183 -19.91 4.23 -3.09
CA ASN A 183 -20.74 5.34 -2.69
C ASN A 183 -20.78 5.44 -1.15
N GLU A 184 -21.35 6.54 -0.64
CA GLU A 184 -21.38 6.80 0.80
C GLU A 184 -22.10 5.69 1.61
N GLU A 185 -23.05 4.99 1.00
CA GLU A 185 -23.87 3.94 1.64
C GLU A 185 -23.13 2.60 1.67
N THR A 186 -22.57 2.16 0.53
CA THR A 186 -21.81 0.92 0.43
C THR A 186 -20.60 0.94 1.34
N VAL A 187 -19.82 2.03 1.32
CA VAL A 187 -18.65 2.19 2.20
C VAL A 187 -19.06 2.18 3.68
N PHE A 188 -20.19 2.81 4.03
CA PHE A 188 -20.69 2.77 5.40
C PHE A 188 -21.12 1.36 5.83
N ALA A 189 -21.82 0.64 4.96
CA ALA A 189 -22.26 -0.73 5.22
C ALA A 189 -21.06 -1.67 5.41
N LYS A 190 -20.04 -1.58 4.55
CA LYS A 190 -18.80 -2.37 4.66
C LYS A 190 -18.00 -2.02 5.91
N PHE A 191 -17.90 -0.73 6.24
CA PHE A 191 -17.26 -0.32 7.48
C PHE A 191 -18.02 -0.80 8.72
N HIS A 192 -19.35 -0.83 8.67
CA HIS A 192 -20.15 -1.45 9.72
C HIS A 192 -19.89 -2.96 9.83
N GLN A 193 -19.76 -3.69 8.71
CA GLN A 193 -19.37 -5.11 8.72
C GLN A 193 -17.98 -5.31 9.35
N LEU A 194 -17.00 -4.48 8.99
CA LEU A 194 -15.66 -4.48 9.61
C LEU A 194 -15.76 -4.29 11.12
N ARG A 195 -16.55 -3.31 11.58
CA ARG A 195 -16.78 -3.06 13.01
C ARG A 195 -17.40 -4.26 13.73
N VAL A 196 -18.42 -4.88 13.15
CA VAL A 196 -19.05 -6.09 13.71
C VAL A 196 -18.05 -7.24 13.81
N ALA A 197 -17.24 -7.43 12.76
CA ALA A 197 -16.22 -8.47 12.71
C ALA A 197 -15.06 -8.22 13.70
N LEU A 198 -14.67 -6.96 13.91
CA LEU A 198 -13.70 -6.59 14.95
C LEU A 198 -14.28 -6.78 16.35
N ARG A 199 -15.55 -6.43 16.58
CA ARG A 199 -16.21 -6.61 17.88
C ARG A 199 -16.38 -8.08 18.28
N SER A 200 -16.69 -8.95 17.32
CA SER A 200 -16.78 -10.39 17.59
C SER A 200 -15.42 -11.02 17.95
N ARG A 201 -14.32 -10.36 17.58
CA ARG A 201 -12.94 -10.77 17.85
C ARG A 201 -12.30 -10.08 19.05
N SER A 202 -12.69 -8.84 19.34
CA SER A 202 -12.20 -8.11 20.50
C SER A 202 -12.65 -8.81 21.76
N SER A 203 -11.71 -9.09 22.66
CA SER A 203 -12.10 -9.32 24.05
C SER A 203 -12.33 -7.95 24.72
N LEU A 204 -12.93 -7.92 25.91
CA LEU A 204 -13.27 -6.70 26.67
C LEU A 204 -12.09 -5.72 26.92
N SER A 205 -10.85 -6.05 26.53
CA SER A 205 -9.67 -5.21 26.75
C SER A 205 -8.82 -4.92 25.51
N SER A 206 -9.13 -5.46 24.31
CA SER A 206 -8.37 -5.15 23.09
C SER A 206 -9.08 -4.11 22.23
N ARG A 207 -8.40 -2.99 22.00
CA ARG A 207 -8.93 -1.85 21.21
C ARG A 207 -8.29 -1.83 19.83
N PRO A 208 -8.96 -2.26 18.76
CA PRO A 208 -8.36 -2.30 17.43
C PRO A 208 -7.95 -0.91 16.95
N VAL A 209 -6.90 -0.84 16.13
CA VAL A 209 -6.42 0.38 15.48
C VAL A 209 -6.79 0.36 14.00
N ILE A 210 -7.49 1.39 13.55
CA ILE A 210 -7.84 1.59 12.14
C ILE A 210 -7.16 2.86 11.63
N ILE A 211 -6.35 2.73 10.58
CA ILE A 211 -5.62 3.82 9.93
C ILE A 211 -6.33 4.16 8.63
N PHE A 212 -6.93 5.34 8.53
CA PHE A 212 -7.43 5.89 7.26
C PHE A 212 -6.31 6.69 6.61
N ASP A 213 -5.68 6.11 5.59
CA ASP A 213 -4.53 6.71 4.90
C ASP A 213 -4.95 7.51 3.66
N ASN A 214 -4.12 8.47 3.25
CA ASN A 214 -4.25 9.26 2.02
C ASN A 214 -5.53 10.11 1.87
N VAL A 215 -6.10 10.64 2.96
CA VAL A 215 -7.31 11.48 2.86
C VAL A 215 -7.00 12.84 2.21
N LYS A 216 -7.47 13.02 0.97
CA LYS A 216 -7.31 14.26 0.18
C LYS A 216 -7.97 15.47 0.85
N ALA A 217 -7.31 16.62 0.82
CA ALA A 217 -7.71 17.82 1.58
C ALA A 217 -9.03 18.46 1.14
N LYS A 218 -9.32 18.47 -0.17
CA LYS A 218 -10.58 18.98 -0.74
C LYS A 218 -11.39 17.90 -1.46
N GLY A 219 -11.12 16.62 -1.17
CA GLY A 219 -11.87 15.51 -1.74
C GLY A 219 -13.15 15.21 -0.96
N PRO A 220 -14.14 14.53 -1.59
CA PRO A 220 -15.38 14.12 -0.94
C PRO A 220 -15.15 13.27 0.31
N MET A 221 -14.05 12.51 0.35
CA MET A 221 -13.68 11.66 1.47
C MET A 221 -13.44 12.44 2.77
N SER A 222 -12.80 13.61 2.70
CA SER A 222 -12.53 14.43 3.90
C SER A 222 -13.80 14.87 4.61
N THR A 223 -14.83 15.22 3.84
CA THR A 223 -16.16 15.56 4.35
C THR A 223 -16.87 14.30 4.82
N PHE A 224 -16.88 13.25 4.00
CA PHE A 224 -17.57 11.99 4.29
C PHE A 224 -17.21 11.39 5.65
N LEU A 225 -15.92 11.35 6.00
CA LEU A 225 -15.44 10.70 7.23
C LEU A 225 -16.06 11.30 8.50
N TYR A 226 -16.37 12.60 8.51
CA TYR A 226 -16.83 13.33 9.70
C TYR A 226 -18.20 14.02 9.52
N LYS A 227 -18.88 13.79 8.40
CA LYS A 227 -20.20 14.37 8.11
C LYS A 227 -21.30 13.69 8.94
N LYS A 228 -22.19 14.51 9.52
CA LYS A 228 -23.43 14.04 10.16
C LYS A 228 -24.44 13.62 9.09
N ARG A 229 -24.98 12.42 9.20
CA ARG A 229 -25.96 11.86 8.26
C ARG A 229 -27.40 12.19 8.69
N PRO A 230 -28.39 12.07 7.78
CA PRO A 230 -29.80 12.33 8.09
C PRO A 230 -30.35 11.48 9.24
N ASN A 231 -29.86 10.25 9.38
CA ASN A 231 -30.19 9.35 10.50
C ASN A 231 -29.51 9.74 11.83
N GLY A 232 -28.86 10.91 11.90
CA GLY A 232 -28.17 11.42 13.08
C GLY A 232 -26.76 10.85 13.31
N LYS A 233 -26.34 9.86 12.52
CA LYS A 233 -25.10 9.11 12.70
C LYS A 233 -23.93 9.71 11.93
N TYR A 234 -22.71 9.44 12.38
CA TYR A 234 -21.48 9.83 11.69
C TYR A 234 -20.75 8.59 11.17
N PHE A 235 -19.91 8.73 10.14
CA PHE A 235 -19.00 7.64 9.76
C PHE A 235 -17.93 7.45 10.85
N LEU A 236 -17.18 8.51 11.19
CA LEU A 236 -16.29 8.59 12.37
C LEU A 236 -16.77 9.70 13.33
N ASN A 237 -16.74 9.45 14.64
CA ASN A 237 -17.14 10.44 15.63
C ASN A 237 -16.26 10.39 16.88
N ALA A 238 -15.25 11.27 16.92
CA ALA A 238 -14.28 11.30 18.00
C ALA A 238 -14.95 11.53 19.36
N GLY A 239 -14.75 10.61 20.30
CA GLY A 239 -15.34 10.65 21.64
C GLY A 239 -16.76 10.12 21.72
N SER A 240 -17.31 9.56 20.64
CA SER A 240 -18.61 8.89 20.63
C SER A 240 -18.53 7.49 21.24
N LYS A 241 -19.60 7.09 21.92
CA LYS A 241 -19.84 5.69 22.33
C LYS A 241 -20.56 4.88 21.25
N GLU A 242 -21.11 5.55 20.23
CA GLU A 242 -21.95 4.96 19.18
C GLU A 242 -21.30 3.72 18.53
N TYR A 243 -19.97 3.76 18.39
CA TYR A 243 -19.19 2.74 17.71
C TYR A 243 -18.14 2.05 18.60
N GLY A 244 -18.08 2.38 19.89
CA GLY A 244 -17.30 1.65 20.91
C GLY A 244 -15.80 1.91 20.91
N GLU A 245 -15.01 0.91 21.34
CA GLU A 245 -13.61 1.07 21.74
C GLU A 245 -12.56 1.03 20.62
N ILE A 246 -12.77 1.78 19.53
CA ILE A 246 -11.83 1.79 18.39
C ILE A 246 -10.81 2.93 18.56
N ARG A 247 -9.59 2.70 18.09
CA ARG A 247 -8.53 3.70 17.94
C ARG A 247 -8.38 4.04 16.46
N ILE A 248 -8.48 5.31 16.10
CA ILE A 248 -8.45 5.77 14.72
C ILE A 248 -7.23 6.65 14.49
N ILE A 249 -6.50 6.39 13.42
CA ILE A 249 -5.47 7.28 12.90
C ILE A 249 -5.93 7.76 11.52
N VAL A 250 -5.84 9.06 11.24
CA VAL A 250 -6.14 9.60 9.91
C VAL A 250 -4.94 10.34 9.37
N THR A 251 -4.46 9.99 8.19
CA THR A 251 -3.46 10.80 7.47
C THR A 251 -4.17 11.69 6.46
N THR A 252 -3.80 12.98 6.42
CA THR A 252 -4.46 13.93 5.53
C THR A 252 -3.54 15.07 5.11
N GLN A 253 -3.87 15.73 4.01
CA GLN A 253 -3.20 16.95 3.56
C GLN A 253 -3.87 18.22 4.09
N ARG A 254 -4.81 18.12 5.04
CA ARG A 254 -5.52 19.27 5.62
C ARG A 254 -5.29 19.35 7.13
N ARG A 255 -5.02 20.56 7.63
CA ARG A 255 -5.03 20.81 9.07
C ARG A 255 -6.48 20.66 9.60
N PRO A 256 -6.72 19.88 10.67
CA PRO A 256 -8.04 19.82 11.29
C PRO A 256 -8.41 21.18 11.86
N THR A 257 -9.71 21.50 11.85
CA THR A 257 -10.21 22.75 12.45
C THR A 257 -9.97 22.76 13.96
N THR A 258 -9.92 23.95 14.57
CA THR A 258 -9.62 24.13 15.99
C THR A 258 -10.58 23.36 16.91
N ILE A 259 -11.85 23.21 16.50
CA ILE A 259 -12.87 22.45 17.23
C ILE A 259 -12.50 20.95 17.28
N PHE A 260 -11.98 20.38 16.19
CA PHE A 260 -11.57 18.97 16.18
C PHE A 260 -10.27 18.73 16.96
N ARG A 261 -9.41 19.75 17.11
CA ARG A 261 -8.15 19.66 17.87
C ARG A 261 -8.35 19.49 19.38
N SER A 262 -9.49 19.92 19.94
CA SER A 262 -9.77 19.76 21.38
C SER A 262 -10.24 18.34 21.74
N VAL A 263 -10.74 17.58 20.76
CA VAL A 263 -11.31 16.24 20.97
C VAL A 263 -10.45 15.11 20.41
N MET A 264 -9.47 15.41 19.54
CA MET A 264 -8.55 14.46 18.90
C MET A 264 -7.10 14.78 19.22
N GLY A 265 -6.23 13.78 19.13
CA GLY A 265 -4.79 14.00 19.06
C GLY A 265 -4.41 14.53 17.69
N TYR A 266 -3.33 15.31 17.64
CA TYR A 266 -2.90 15.97 16.40
C TYR A 266 -1.38 15.96 16.28
N LYS A 267 -0.90 15.66 15.07
CA LYS A 267 0.49 15.80 14.66
C LYS A 267 0.55 16.56 13.34
N ASP A 268 1.25 17.68 13.37
CA ASP A 268 1.52 18.52 12.20
C ASP A 268 2.88 18.13 11.59
N LEU A 269 2.88 17.83 10.29
CA LEU A 269 4.05 17.56 9.46
C LEU A 269 4.10 18.51 8.25
N PHE A 270 3.50 19.70 8.35
CA PHE A 270 3.74 20.77 7.38
C PHE A 270 5.11 21.43 7.58
N GLU A 271 5.62 21.40 8.81
CA GLU A 271 6.97 21.82 9.09
C GLU A 271 7.99 20.77 8.60
N PRO A 272 9.17 21.21 8.13
CA PRO A 272 10.27 20.32 7.75
C PRO A 272 10.62 19.31 8.84
N MET A 273 11.14 18.15 8.42
CA MET A 273 11.83 17.25 9.35
C MET A 273 12.96 18.01 10.06
N PRO A 274 13.11 17.88 11.40
CA PRO A 274 14.23 18.46 12.11
C PRO A 274 15.56 18.11 11.45
N THR A 275 16.47 19.08 11.34
CA THR A 275 17.71 18.92 10.58
C THR A 275 18.56 17.73 11.07
N ASP A 276 18.60 17.47 12.38
CA ASP A 276 19.33 16.33 12.93
C ASP A 276 18.72 14.98 12.50
N GLU A 277 17.39 14.87 12.48
CA GLU A 277 16.67 13.70 11.97
C GLU A 277 16.85 13.55 10.44
N ALA A 278 16.88 14.66 9.71
CA ALA A 278 17.12 14.66 8.27
C ALA A 278 18.55 14.19 7.93
N VAL A 279 19.56 14.65 8.67
CA VAL A 279 20.95 14.18 8.53
C VAL A 279 21.05 12.69 8.87
N LYS A 280 20.41 12.23 9.96
CA LYS A 280 20.37 10.80 10.28
C LYS A 280 19.72 9.98 9.17
N LEU A 281 18.62 10.45 8.57
CA LEU A 281 17.98 9.79 7.43
C LEU A 281 18.95 9.69 6.25
N LEU A 282 19.58 10.80 5.87
CA LEU A 282 20.58 10.84 4.79
C LEU A 282 21.70 9.83 5.05
N ASN A 283 22.35 9.90 6.22
CA ASN A 283 23.47 9.03 6.60
C ASN A 283 23.04 7.55 6.64
N THR A 284 21.81 7.27 7.08
CA THR A 284 21.27 5.90 7.15
C THR A 284 21.11 5.28 5.77
N ILE A 285 20.62 6.05 4.79
CA ILE A 285 20.38 5.53 3.44
C ILE A 285 21.69 5.47 2.63
N THR A 286 22.52 6.52 2.68
CA THR A 286 23.78 6.55 1.91
C THR A 286 24.89 5.69 2.52
N ASN A 287 24.79 5.37 3.82
CA ASN A 287 25.85 4.78 4.62
C ASN A 287 27.15 5.64 4.68
N ILE A 288 27.04 6.95 4.49
CA ILE A 288 28.15 7.89 4.66
C ILE A 288 28.26 8.25 6.14
N GLN A 289 29.48 8.21 6.67
CA GLN A 289 29.80 8.59 8.04
C GLN A 289 30.75 9.80 8.02
N ASN A 290 30.69 10.63 9.06
CA ASN A 290 31.60 11.76 9.28
C ASN A 290 31.54 12.88 8.21
N ASP A 291 30.39 13.09 7.56
CA ASP A 291 30.15 14.24 6.66
C ASP A 291 28.84 14.99 7.00
N ASP A 292 28.56 15.10 8.30
CA ASP A 292 27.33 15.72 8.81
C ASP A 292 27.19 17.19 8.38
N GLN A 293 28.30 17.86 8.07
CA GLN A 293 28.29 19.22 7.57
C GLN A 293 27.65 19.29 6.18
N ASN A 294 28.11 18.50 5.20
CA ASN A 294 27.49 18.49 3.87
C ASN A 294 26.10 17.85 3.90
N ALA A 295 25.87 16.85 4.76
CA ALA A 295 24.53 16.30 4.97
C ALA A 295 23.55 17.37 5.49
N THR A 296 24.00 18.25 6.39
CA THR A 296 23.20 19.37 6.90
C THR A 296 22.86 20.36 5.79
N TYR A 297 23.84 20.73 4.95
CA TYR A 297 23.59 21.60 3.80
C TYR A 297 22.59 20.98 2.82
N LEU A 298 22.72 19.68 2.54
CA LEU A 298 21.79 18.94 1.70
C LEU A 298 20.38 18.88 2.31
N ALA A 299 20.28 18.60 3.61
CA ALA A 299 18.99 18.55 4.30
C ALA A 299 18.24 19.88 4.21
N ASN A 300 18.95 20.99 4.39
CA ASN A 300 18.39 22.34 4.25
C ASN A 300 18.01 22.65 2.80
N ALA A 301 18.86 22.29 1.83
CA ALA A 301 18.59 22.49 0.40
C ALA A 301 17.34 21.73 -0.08
N LEU A 302 17.05 20.56 0.50
CA LEU A 302 15.87 19.74 0.19
C LEU A 302 14.65 20.08 1.06
N GLY A 303 14.71 21.17 1.84
CA GLY A 303 13.61 21.64 2.69
C GLY A 303 13.19 20.66 3.78
N GLY A 304 14.05 19.72 4.17
CA GLY A 304 13.75 18.69 5.17
C GLY A 304 12.55 17.79 4.81
N LEU A 305 12.21 17.66 3.53
CA LEU A 305 11.12 16.79 3.07
C LEU A 305 11.58 15.33 3.00
N PRO A 306 10.99 14.39 3.76
CA PRO A 306 11.47 13.00 3.84
C PRO A 306 11.57 12.31 2.47
N LYS A 307 10.60 12.52 1.58
CA LYS A 307 10.67 11.94 0.23
C LYS A 307 11.88 12.46 -0.54
N SER A 308 12.11 13.77 -0.55
CA SER A 308 13.20 14.40 -1.29
C SER A 308 14.56 14.00 -0.73
N LEU A 309 14.67 13.90 0.60
CA LEU A 309 15.85 13.37 1.27
C LEU A 309 16.14 11.92 0.87
N ALA A 310 15.11 11.06 0.83
CA ALA A 310 15.23 9.67 0.42
C ALA A 310 15.64 9.56 -1.07
N ASP A 311 15.00 10.32 -1.96
CA ASP A 311 15.35 10.33 -3.39
C ASP A 311 16.83 10.73 -3.60
N ALA A 312 17.28 11.79 -2.91
CA ALA A 312 18.66 12.24 -2.96
C ALA A 312 19.64 11.20 -2.40
N ALA A 313 19.32 10.60 -1.26
CA ALA A 313 20.19 9.61 -0.64
C ALA A 313 20.31 8.33 -1.49
N ILE A 314 19.22 7.86 -2.10
CA ILE A 314 19.25 6.72 -3.02
C ILE A 314 20.09 7.07 -4.25
N TYR A 315 19.93 8.28 -4.81
CA TYR A 315 20.79 8.74 -5.92
C TYR A 315 22.27 8.67 -5.54
N ILE A 316 22.63 9.23 -4.38
CA ILE A 316 24.02 9.28 -3.90
C ILE A 316 24.57 7.86 -3.70
N GLN A 317 23.76 6.96 -3.16
CA GLN A 317 24.11 5.56 -2.99
C GLN A 317 24.36 4.85 -4.33
N MET A 318 23.61 5.22 -5.37
CA MET A 318 23.76 4.66 -6.72
C MET A 318 24.91 5.29 -7.52
N ASP A 319 25.41 6.46 -7.14
CA ASP A 319 26.46 7.17 -7.89
C ASP A 319 27.86 6.69 -7.52
N SER A 320 28.25 5.58 -8.14
CA SER A 320 29.59 4.98 -7.97
C SER A 320 30.73 5.86 -8.49
N ARG A 321 30.43 6.81 -9.41
CA ARG A 321 31.44 7.68 -10.05
C ARG A 321 32.09 8.65 -9.07
N HIS A 322 31.35 9.10 -8.07
CA HIS A 322 31.80 10.12 -7.11
C HIS A 322 31.84 9.58 -5.68
N ASN A 323 31.94 8.25 -5.54
CA ASN A 323 32.09 7.55 -4.27
C ASN A 323 31.04 7.97 -3.22
N ALA A 324 29.78 8.10 -3.63
CA ALA A 324 28.67 8.53 -2.77
C ALA A 324 28.98 9.82 -1.99
N SER A 325 28.97 10.98 -2.65
CA SER A 325 29.31 12.27 -2.03
C SER A 325 28.12 13.24 -1.93
N TYR A 326 27.84 13.73 -0.72
CA TYR A 326 26.86 14.81 -0.48
C TYR A 326 27.23 16.09 -1.21
N ARG A 327 28.51 16.46 -1.19
CA ARG A 327 29.02 17.68 -1.83
C ARG A 327 28.82 17.63 -3.35
N PHE A 328 29.11 16.50 -3.97
CA PHE A 328 28.90 16.34 -5.41
C PHE A 328 27.41 16.45 -5.77
N TYR A 329 26.55 15.76 -5.02
CA TYR A 329 25.10 15.85 -5.22
C TYR A 329 24.58 17.28 -5.08
N LEU A 330 25.06 18.04 -4.08
CA LEU A 330 24.69 19.45 -3.89
C LEU A 330 25.03 20.32 -5.11
N GLN A 331 26.19 20.09 -5.73
CA GLN A 331 26.58 20.81 -6.94
C GLN A 331 25.66 20.48 -8.11
N GLU A 332 25.38 19.18 -8.32
CA GLU A 332 24.45 18.72 -9.34
C GLU A 332 23.02 19.23 -9.11
N LEU A 333 22.55 19.24 -7.85
CA LEU A 333 21.23 19.73 -7.49
C LEU A 333 21.06 21.19 -7.90
N GLU A 334 22.03 22.05 -7.62
CA GLU A 334 21.98 23.48 -7.97
C GLU A 334 22.04 23.72 -9.49
N LEU A 335 22.87 22.97 -10.21
CA LEU A 335 22.93 23.03 -11.67
C LEU A 335 21.61 22.60 -12.30
N ASN A 336 21.06 21.48 -11.84
CA ASN A 336 19.85 20.89 -12.41
C ASN A 336 18.58 21.64 -12.01
N LYS A 337 18.53 22.25 -10.81
CA LYS A 337 17.42 23.12 -10.40
C LYS A 337 17.19 24.24 -11.41
N LYS A 338 18.25 24.92 -11.86
CA LYS A 338 18.15 25.97 -12.90
C LYS A 338 17.68 25.40 -14.24
N ARG A 339 18.21 24.23 -14.63
CA ARG A 339 17.92 23.57 -15.90
C ARG A 339 16.49 23.05 -16.01
N TYR A 340 15.93 22.53 -14.93
CA TYR A 340 14.62 21.90 -14.92
C TYR A 340 13.50 22.92 -14.71
N VAL A 341 13.69 23.91 -13.82
CA VAL A 341 12.67 24.91 -13.49
C VAL A 341 12.39 25.88 -14.63
N SER A 342 13.37 26.14 -15.52
CA SER A 342 13.17 27.05 -16.67
C SER A 342 12.24 26.52 -17.77
N ASN A 343 11.94 25.21 -17.78
CA ASN A 343 11.19 24.55 -18.86
C ASN A 343 9.74 24.20 -18.48
N VAL A 344 9.33 24.46 -17.24
CA VAL A 344 8.02 24.02 -16.74
C VAL A 344 7.22 25.24 -16.30
N ASN A 345 6.07 25.46 -16.95
CA ASN A 345 5.02 26.31 -16.38
C ASN A 345 4.48 25.54 -15.16
N PHE A 346 5.11 25.76 -14.01
CA PHE A 346 5.02 24.97 -12.77
C PHE A 346 3.69 25.23 -12.02
N SER A 347 2.58 25.13 -12.76
CA SER A 347 1.22 25.18 -12.25
C SER A 347 0.76 23.74 -12.00
N TRP A 348 1.02 23.24 -10.79
CA TRP A 348 0.51 21.95 -10.34
C TRP A 348 -1.02 21.97 -10.36
N ALA A 349 -1.70 21.40 -11.36
CA ALA A 349 -3.17 21.45 -11.42
C ALA A 349 -3.85 20.83 -10.16
N GLU A 350 -3.30 19.74 -9.62
CA GLU A 350 -3.78 19.14 -8.36
C GLU A 350 -3.32 19.93 -7.11
N GLY A 351 -2.21 20.68 -7.21
CA GLY A 351 -1.69 21.54 -6.15
C GLY A 351 -2.38 22.91 -6.10
N THR A 352 -2.86 23.43 -7.23
CA THR A 352 -3.63 24.69 -7.33
C THR A 352 -5.03 24.49 -6.79
N ASP A 353 -5.62 23.30 -6.95
CA ASP A 353 -6.86 22.95 -6.27
C ASP A 353 -6.68 22.73 -4.76
N HIS A 354 -5.47 22.57 -4.23
CA HIS A 354 -5.23 22.26 -2.81
C HIS A 354 -4.31 23.25 -2.06
N GLY A 355 -3.74 24.25 -2.75
CA GLY A 355 -2.83 25.26 -2.19
C GLY A 355 -1.46 24.73 -1.75
N LEU A 356 -1.04 23.53 -2.16
CA LEU A 356 0.20 22.89 -1.73
C LEU A 356 1.01 22.45 -2.96
N THR A 357 2.03 23.23 -3.32
CA THR A 357 2.98 22.90 -4.40
C THR A 357 4.20 22.19 -3.83
N TYR A 358 4.79 21.25 -4.58
CA TYR A 358 6.13 20.76 -4.25
C TYR A 358 7.15 21.85 -4.54
N ASP A 359 8.17 21.98 -3.69
CA ASP A 359 9.32 22.81 -4.04
C ASP A 359 10.03 22.23 -5.28
N SER A 360 10.56 23.14 -6.09
CA SER A 360 11.48 22.86 -7.19
C SER A 360 12.59 21.87 -6.83
N THR A 361 13.10 21.93 -5.59
CA THR A 361 14.16 21.03 -5.08
C THR A 361 13.66 19.59 -4.94
N ALA A 362 12.44 19.40 -4.44
CA ALA A 362 11.81 18.08 -4.34
C ALA A 362 11.64 17.45 -5.72
N PHE A 363 11.18 18.24 -6.69
CA PHE A 363 11.03 17.77 -8.07
C PHE A 363 12.39 17.43 -8.67
N THR A 364 13.38 18.31 -8.51
CA THR A 364 14.75 18.12 -9.00
C THR A 364 15.36 16.83 -8.43
N ALA A 365 15.17 16.55 -7.13
CA ALA A 365 15.68 15.34 -6.50
C ALA A 365 15.07 14.06 -7.09
N SER A 366 13.73 13.99 -7.19
CA SER A 366 13.05 12.86 -7.84
C SER A 366 13.48 12.69 -9.30
N ARG A 367 13.67 13.82 -10.00
CA ARG A 367 14.04 13.87 -11.41
C ARG A 367 15.45 13.36 -11.68
N MET A 368 16.41 13.76 -10.84
CA MET A 368 17.79 13.26 -10.87
C MET A 368 17.82 11.76 -10.59
N LEU A 369 17.04 11.26 -9.61
CA LEU A 369 16.97 9.83 -9.30
C LEU A 369 16.42 9.00 -10.48
N VAL A 370 15.34 9.45 -11.13
CA VAL A 370 14.84 8.80 -12.35
C VAL A 370 15.92 8.75 -13.43
N GLU A 371 16.63 9.85 -13.65
CA GLU A 371 17.72 9.93 -14.63
C GLU A 371 18.87 8.98 -14.31
N GLN A 372 19.19 8.80 -13.03
CA GLN A 372 20.21 7.87 -12.57
C GLN A 372 19.85 6.42 -12.92
N TYR A 373 18.58 6.04 -12.79
CA TYR A 373 18.12 4.71 -13.23
C TYR A 373 18.28 4.51 -14.74
N PHE A 374 18.16 5.56 -15.57
CA PHE A 374 18.40 5.43 -17.01
C PHE A 374 19.87 5.14 -17.37
N GLN A 375 20.79 5.36 -16.44
CA GLN A 375 22.21 5.07 -16.60
C GLN A 375 22.58 3.65 -16.14
N ASP A 376 21.61 2.86 -15.63
CA ASP A 376 21.84 1.47 -15.26
C ASP A 376 22.30 0.67 -16.50
N PRO A 377 23.50 0.06 -16.50
CA PRO A 377 24.03 -0.62 -17.68
C PRO A 377 23.22 -1.85 -18.10
N SER A 378 22.50 -2.48 -17.18
CA SER A 378 21.78 -3.73 -17.42
C SER A 378 20.31 -3.49 -17.74
N HIS A 379 19.67 -2.53 -17.06
CA HIS A 379 18.22 -2.32 -17.10
C HIS A 379 17.83 -0.86 -17.39
N GLY A 380 18.76 0.00 -17.80
CA GLY A 380 18.48 1.42 -18.10
C GLY A 380 17.36 1.60 -19.12
N HIS A 381 17.31 0.76 -20.16
CA HIS A 381 16.22 0.77 -21.14
C HIS A 381 14.86 0.38 -20.55
N PHE A 382 14.84 -0.57 -19.61
CA PHE A 382 13.61 -0.92 -18.88
C PHE A 382 13.13 0.28 -18.04
N TYR A 383 14.04 0.98 -17.36
CA TYR A 383 13.69 2.14 -16.57
C TYR A 383 13.23 3.32 -17.44
N GLU A 384 13.80 3.51 -18.63
CA GLU A 384 13.31 4.47 -19.63
C GLU A 384 11.86 4.14 -20.05
N ALA A 385 11.58 2.88 -20.40
CA ALA A 385 10.25 2.41 -20.77
C ALA A 385 9.24 2.55 -19.61
N LEU A 386 9.64 2.21 -18.39
CA LEU A 386 8.84 2.38 -17.19
C LEU A 386 8.49 3.86 -16.93
N ALA A 387 9.48 4.75 -17.06
CA ALA A 387 9.28 6.18 -16.86
C ALA A 387 8.33 6.78 -17.91
N PHE A 388 8.45 6.36 -19.17
CA PHE A 388 7.48 6.70 -20.21
C PHE A 388 6.08 6.22 -19.84
N PHE A 389 5.94 4.93 -19.57
CA PHE A 389 4.65 4.30 -19.31
C PHE A 389 3.93 4.96 -18.14
N VAL A 390 4.60 5.09 -16.99
CA VAL A 390 4.04 5.75 -15.80
C VAL A 390 3.78 7.24 -16.03
N GLY A 391 4.72 7.94 -16.68
CA GLY A 391 4.62 9.39 -16.90
C GLY A 391 3.47 9.78 -17.82
N TYR A 392 3.18 8.99 -18.85
CA TYR A 392 2.14 9.29 -19.84
C TYR A 392 0.78 8.67 -19.53
N CYS A 393 0.74 7.52 -18.84
CA CYS A 393 -0.53 6.98 -18.33
C CYS A 393 -1.20 7.93 -17.34
N GLY A 394 -0.44 8.77 -16.62
CA GLY A 394 -0.95 9.83 -15.74
C GLY A 394 -1.67 9.35 -14.47
N SER A 395 -2.11 8.09 -14.44
CA SER A 395 -2.82 7.48 -13.32
C SER A 395 -1.90 7.26 -12.10
N PRO A 396 -2.37 7.54 -10.88
CA PRO A 396 -1.63 7.21 -9.66
C PRO A 396 -1.47 5.71 -9.42
N VAL A 397 -2.36 4.89 -9.99
CA VAL A 397 -2.35 3.42 -9.84
C VAL A 397 -2.52 2.77 -11.22
N ILE A 398 -1.59 1.91 -11.61
CA ILE A 398 -1.58 1.25 -12.93
C ILE A 398 -1.40 -0.26 -12.74
N SER A 399 -2.03 -1.07 -13.58
CA SER A 399 -1.84 -2.52 -13.57
C SER A 399 -0.41 -2.90 -13.99
N LEU A 400 0.25 -3.73 -13.19
CA LEU A 400 1.55 -4.32 -13.54
C LEU A 400 1.47 -5.14 -14.83
N LYS A 401 0.34 -5.83 -15.06
CA LYS A 401 0.08 -6.61 -16.27
C LYS A 401 0.21 -5.75 -17.54
N PHE A 402 -0.25 -4.49 -17.49
CA PHE A 402 -0.12 -3.57 -18.62
C PHE A 402 1.33 -3.20 -18.88
N LEU A 403 2.11 -2.97 -17.81
CA LEU A 403 3.54 -2.72 -17.96
C LEU A 403 4.26 -3.94 -18.54
N VAL A 404 3.95 -5.16 -18.07
CA VAL A 404 4.55 -6.41 -18.58
C VAL A 404 4.28 -6.56 -20.08
N LYS A 405 3.03 -6.39 -20.51
CA LYS A 405 2.67 -6.40 -21.93
C LYS A 405 3.41 -5.32 -22.70
N TYR A 406 3.44 -4.09 -22.17
CA TYR A 406 4.11 -2.96 -22.80
C TYR A 406 5.60 -3.21 -23.02
N VAL A 407 6.34 -3.66 -22.00
CA VAL A 407 7.78 -3.92 -22.12
C VAL A 407 8.09 -5.17 -22.96
N GLY A 408 7.12 -6.08 -23.09
CA GLY A 408 7.21 -7.28 -23.92
C GLY A 408 6.87 -7.05 -25.40
N LEU A 409 6.39 -5.87 -25.80
CA LEU A 409 6.15 -5.55 -27.21
C LEU A 409 7.47 -5.42 -28.00
N ASP A 410 7.49 -5.99 -29.20
CA ASP A 410 8.64 -5.96 -30.08
C ASP A 410 9.13 -4.52 -30.33
N GLY A 411 10.40 -4.31 -30.04
CA GLY A 411 11.10 -3.04 -30.21
C GLY A 411 10.88 -2.01 -29.08
N VAL A 412 10.19 -2.35 -27.97
CA VAL A 412 10.24 -1.54 -26.74
C VAL A 412 11.54 -1.80 -26.01
N LEU A 413 11.87 -3.06 -25.78
CA LEU A 413 13.17 -3.52 -25.31
C LEU A 413 13.77 -4.46 -26.37
N LYS A 414 15.07 -4.38 -26.60
CA LYS A 414 15.80 -5.33 -27.49
C LYS A 414 15.94 -6.73 -26.85
N LEU A 415 15.40 -6.92 -25.66
CA LEU A 415 15.54 -8.13 -24.85
C LEU A 415 14.23 -8.93 -24.92
N LYS A 416 14.34 -10.21 -25.29
CA LYS A 416 13.21 -11.14 -25.26
C LYS A 416 12.85 -11.46 -23.81
N ASP A 417 11.55 -11.33 -23.53
CA ASP A 417 10.77 -11.91 -22.44
C ASP A 417 11.19 -11.54 -21.00
N TYR A 418 10.77 -10.36 -20.53
CA TYR A 418 10.64 -10.15 -19.08
C TYR A 418 9.42 -10.89 -18.54
N SER A 419 9.63 -11.83 -17.63
CA SER A 419 8.55 -12.42 -16.84
C SER A 419 7.90 -11.36 -15.94
N GLU A 420 6.64 -11.57 -15.55
CA GLU A 420 5.96 -10.68 -14.59
C GLU A 420 6.76 -10.56 -13.28
N PHE A 421 7.39 -11.65 -12.84
CA PHE A 421 8.25 -11.66 -11.66
C PHE A 421 9.47 -10.75 -11.80
N GLU A 422 10.12 -10.74 -12.97
CA GLU A 422 11.28 -9.88 -13.23
C GLU A 422 10.87 -8.41 -13.32
N VAL A 423 9.80 -8.09 -14.06
CA VAL A 423 9.26 -6.71 -14.14
C VAL A 423 8.94 -6.21 -12.73
N LYS A 424 8.23 -7.00 -11.94
CA LYS A 424 7.90 -6.69 -10.54
C LYS A 424 9.13 -6.42 -9.69
N THR A 425 10.17 -7.24 -9.86
CA THR A 425 11.43 -7.11 -9.14
C THR A 425 12.16 -5.83 -9.52
N LEU A 426 12.21 -5.50 -10.81
CA LEU A 426 12.85 -4.30 -11.32
C LEU A 426 12.11 -3.02 -10.91
N VAL A 427 10.78 -3.00 -10.97
CA VAL A 427 9.98 -1.87 -10.47
C VAL A 427 10.25 -1.64 -8.98
N ARG A 428 10.21 -2.71 -8.17
CA ARG A 428 10.47 -2.64 -6.72
C ARG A 428 11.88 -2.17 -6.37
N LYS A 429 12.88 -2.49 -7.21
CA LYS A 429 14.26 -2.04 -7.03
C LYS A 429 14.41 -0.52 -7.09
N THR A 430 13.48 0.18 -7.76
CA THR A 430 13.59 1.64 -7.93
C THR A 430 13.35 2.44 -6.65
N SER A 431 12.57 1.89 -5.70
CA SER A 431 11.99 2.65 -4.58
C SER A 431 11.18 3.91 -4.94
N LEU A 432 11.04 4.21 -6.25
CA LEU A 432 10.26 5.31 -6.80
C LEU A 432 8.78 4.94 -6.96
N TYR A 433 8.52 3.64 -7.12
CA TYR A 433 7.21 3.06 -7.37
C TYR A 433 6.92 1.94 -6.37
N ASP A 434 5.70 1.90 -5.85
CA ASP A 434 5.22 0.85 -4.96
C ASP A 434 4.51 -0.23 -5.77
N VAL A 435 4.71 -1.50 -5.40
CA VAL A 435 4.01 -2.63 -6.05
C VAL A 435 3.25 -3.45 -5.02
N THR A 436 1.93 -3.30 -5.07
CA THR A 436 0.97 -4.09 -4.28
C THR A 436 0.54 -5.31 -5.08
N SER A 437 0.47 -6.48 -4.44
CA SER A 437 0.13 -7.74 -5.11
C SER A 437 -1.08 -8.38 -4.46
N TYR A 438 -2.06 -8.69 -5.28
CA TYR A 438 -3.25 -9.49 -4.95
C TYR A 438 -3.10 -10.87 -5.61
N PRO A 439 -3.95 -11.85 -5.25
CA PRO A 439 -3.87 -13.21 -5.82
C PRO A 439 -3.91 -13.26 -7.35
N GLU A 440 -4.70 -12.38 -7.98
CA GLU A 440 -4.92 -12.41 -9.44
C GLU A 440 -4.30 -11.23 -10.20
N HIS A 441 -3.87 -10.16 -9.52
CA HIS A 441 -3.28 -9.00 -10.18
C HIS A 441 -2.31 -8.23 -9.26
N SER A 442 -1.36 -7.52 -9.87
CA SER A 442 -0.47 -6.59 -9.17
C SER A 442 -0.66 -5.17 -9.67
N LEU A 443 -0.59 -4.20 -8.77
CA LEU A 443 -0.75 -2.77 -9.07
C LEU A 443 0.54 -2.02 -8.75
N ILE A 444 0.93 -1.12 -9.66
CA ILE A 444 1.99 -0.14 -9.48
C ILE A 444 1.33 1.15 -8.97
N SER A 445 1.68 1.56 -7.76
CA SER A 445 1.26 2.84 -7.19
C SER A 445 2.42 3.82 -7.24
N THR A 446 2.12 5.08 -7.55
CA THR A 446 3.15 6.07 -7.85
C THR A 446 2.88 7.36 -7.11
N HIS A 447 3.92 7.93 -6.51
CA HIS A 447 3.82 9.25 -5.93
C HIS A 447 3.73 10.30 -7.05
N GLN A 448 2.90 11.33 -6.85
CA GLN A 448 2.62 12.35 -7.86
C GLN A 448 3.90 12.98 -8.43
N ILE A 449 4.79 13.47 -7.56
CA ILE A 449 6.07 14.08 -8.00
C ILE A 449 6.94 13.11 -8.82
N THR A 450 6.89 11.81 -8.52
CA THR A 450 7.63 10.79 -9.25
C THR A 450 7.05 10.63 -10.65
N ARG A 451 5.73 10.60 -10.83
CA ARG A 451 5.10 10.52 -12.16
C ARG A 451 5.55 11.68 -13.06
N TYR A 452 5.50 12.90 -12.52
CA TYR A 452 5.93 14.10 -13.26
C TYR A 452 7.43 14.08 -13.54
N ALA A 453 8.26 13.68 -12.57
CA ALA A 453 9.68 13.50 -12.78
C ALA A 453 9.97 12.49 -13.89
N SER A 454 9.23 11.38 -13.95
CA SER A 454 9.35 10.37 -15.00
C SER A 454 8.94 10.89 -16.38
N PHE A 455 7.85 11.65 -16.46
CA PHE A 455 7.41 12.31 -17.68
C PHE A 455 8.47 13.30 -18.20
N ASP A 456 8.98 14.17 -17.34
CA ASP A 456 9.99 15.17 -17.71
C ASP A 456 11.32 14.50 -18.10
N ALA A 457 11.69 13.41 -17.39
CA ALA A 457 12.86 12.59 -17.67
C ALA A 457 12.91 12.01 -19.04
N TRP A 458 11.81 11.40 -19.40
CA TRP A 458 11.71 10.80 -20.70
C TRP A 458 11.75 11.88 -21.80
N ASN A 459 10.98 12.97 -21.63
CA ASN A 459 10.93 14.05 -22.62
C ASN A 459 12.30 14.66 -22.90
N LYS A 460 13.07 14.99 -21.86
CA LYS A 460 14.37 15.65 -22.05
C LYS A 460 15.39 14.74 -22.74
N ARG A 461 15.34 13.43 -22.47
CA ARG A 461 16.20 12.45 -23.13
C ARG A 461 15.79 12.22 -24.58
N ALA A 462 14.50 12.28 -24.88
CA ALA A 462 13.97 12.17 -26.24
C ALA A 462 14.35 13.38 -27.11
N GLU A 463 14.39 14.61 -26.57
CA GLU A 463 14.86 15.81 -27.29
C GLU A 463 16.29 15.69 -27.82
N ASN A 464 17.14 14.90 -27.17
CA ASN A 464 18.52 14.68 -27.61
C ASN A 464 18.63 13.65 -28.76
N LYS A 465 17.53 13.00 -29.17
CA LYS A 465 17.48 12.02 -30.26
C LYS A 465 16.90 12.69 -31.52
N LYS A 466 17.57 12.50 -32.68
CA LYS A 466 17.16 13.11 -33.96
C LYS A 466 15.75 12.70 -34.44
N ASP A 467 15.25 11.54 -34.00
CA ASP A 467 13.96 10.97 -34.42
C ASP A 467 12.91 11.01 -33.29
N GLN A 468 12.81 12.16 -32.60
CA GLN A 468 11.98 12.31 -31.41
C GLN A 468 10.48 12.02 -31.66
N SER A 469 9.93 12.52 -32.77
CA SER A 469 8.50 12.37 -33.09
C SER A 469 8.15 10.90 -33.31
N ASP A 470 8.95 10.19 -34.10
CA ASP A 470 8.71 8.79 -34.44
C ASP A 470 8.81 7.87 -33.21
N VAL A 471 9.82 8.07 -32.36
CA VAL A 471 9.98 7.29 -31.13
C VAL A 471 8.83 7.56 -30.14
N PHE A 472 8.37 8.82 -30.06
CA PHE A 472 7.23 9.18 -29.23
C PHE A 472 5.92 8.57 -29.73
N GLU A 473 5.58 8.79 -30.99
CA GLU A 473 4.37 8.26 -31.63
C GLU A 473 4.33 6.74 -31.54
N THR A 474 5.45 6.07 -31.84
CA THR A 474 5.58 4.61 -31.71
C THR A 474 5.34 4.15 -30.28
N SER A 475 5.88 4.86 -29.29
CA SER A 475 5.72 4.47 -27.87
C SER A 475 4.30 4.66 -27.37
N ILE A 476 3.59 5.70 -27.82
CA ILE A 476 2.16 5.90 -27.50
C ILE A 476 1.30 4.87 -28.22
N ALA A 477 1.55 4.61 -29.51
CA ALA A 477 0.83 3.60 -30.29
C ALA A 477 0.91 2.21 -29.63
N ARG A 478 2.06 1.87 -29.06
CA ARG A 478 2.26 0.64 -28.27
C ARG A 478 1.44 0.60 -26.98
N ILE A 479 1.27 1.73 -26.29
CA ILE A 479 0.34 1.76 -25.14
C ILE A 479 -1.08 1.47 -25.64
N PHE A 480 -1.52 2.09 -26.74
CA PHE A 480 -2.83 1.79 -27.33
C PHE A 480 -2.96 0.33 -27.78
N GLU A 481 -1.90 -0.30 -28.27
CA GLU A 481 -1.87 -1.73 -28.61
C GLU A 481 -2.06 -2.61 -27.37
N VAL A 482 -1.38 -2.30 -26.26
CA VAL A 482 -1.59 -3.01 -24.99
C VAL A 482 -3.04 -2.86 -24.52
N LEU A 483 -3.57 -1.65 -24.53
CA LEU A 483 -4.95 -1.37 -24.13
C LEU A 483 -5.93 -2.11 -25.03
N LYS A 484 -5.73 -2.06 -26.36
CA LYS A 484 -6.51 -2.82 -27.33
C LYS A 484 -6.51 -4.31 -27.00
N SER A 485 -5.32 -4.90 -26.81
CA SER A 485 -5.17 -6.33 -26.55
C SER A 485 -5.99 -6.78 -25.34
N GLU A 486 -6.04 -5.95 -24.31
CA GLU A 486 -6.78 -6.22 -23.08
C GLU A 486 -8.29 -6.06 -23.28
N LEU A 487 -8.73 -5.02 -23.98
CA LEU A 487 -10.13 -4.83 -24.31
C LEU A 487 -10.65 -5.93 -25.26
N THR A 488 -9.80 -6.47 -26.13
CA THR A 488 -10.16 -7.57 -27.04
C THR A 488 -10.07 -8.95 -26.40
N SER A 489 -9.37 -9.13 -25.28
CA SER A 489 -9.27 -10.43 -24.62
C SER A 489 -10.61 -10.75 -23.94
N LYS A 490 -11.56 -11.25 -24.74
CA LYS A 490 -12.84 -11.77 -24.28
C LYS A 490 -12.60 -13.03 -23.46
N HIS A 491 -12.76 -12.94 -22.15
CA HIS A 491 -13.26 -14.08 -21.39
C HIS A 491 -14.78 -13.97 -21.38
N ASP A 492 -15.51 -15.09 -21.56
CA ASP A 492 -16.93 -15.16 -21.22
C ASP A 492 -17.02 -14.80 -19.73
N PRO A 493 -17.38 -13.56 -19.39
CA PRO A 493 -17.09 -13.09 -18.07
C PRO A 493 -18.18 -13.62 -17.16
N SER A 494 -17.82 -14.34 -16.10
CA SER A 494 -18.68 -14.43 -14.92
C SER A 494 -19.09 -13.01 -14.47
N VAL A 495 -20.18 -12.88 -13.72
CA VAL A 495 -20.66 -11.56 -13.24
C VAL A 495 -19.55 -10.74 -12.58
N ASN A 496 -18.64 -11.38 -11.81
CA ASN A 496 -17.49 -10.70 -11.19
C ASN A 496 -16.45 -10.22 -12.21
N GLN A 497 -16.26 -10.95 -13.30
CA GLN A 497 -15.35 -10.57 -14.39
C GLN A 497 -15.93 -9.44 -15.26
N MET A 498 -17.26 -9.34 -15.42
CA MET A 498 -17.90 -8.23 -16.15
C MET A 498 -17.65 -6.89 -15.48
N VAL A 499 -17.56 -6.90 -14.16
CA VAL A 499 -17.36 -5.70 -13.38
C VAL A 499 -15.87 -5.34 -13.29
N GLU A 500 -14.99 -6.35 -13.16
CA GLU A 500 -13.56 -6.13 -13.35
C GLU A 500 -13.27 -5.50 -14.72
N TYR A 501 -13.95 -5.96 -15.77
CA TYR A 501 -13.90 -5.37 -17.10
C TYR A 501 -14.40 -3.91 -17.13
N THR A 502 -15.47 -3.59 -16.41
CA THR A 502 -16.01 -2.22 -16.34
C THR A 502 -15.05 -1.24 -15.64
N SER A 503 -14.45 -1.63 -14.52
CA SER A 503 -13.47 -0.79 -13.81
C SER A 503 -12.15 -0.68 -14.55
N LEU A 504 -11.72 -1.76 -15.19
CA LEU A 504 -10.61 -1.74 -16.12
C LEU A 504 -10.89 -0.74 -17.24
N SER A 505 -12.08 -0.76 -17.84
CA SER A 505 -12.50 0.21 -18.86
C SER A 505 -12.47 1.64 -18.34
N PHE A 506 -12.89 1.93 -17.10
CA PHE A 506 -12.77 3.28 -16.52
C PHE A 506 -11.31 3.71 -16.28
N LYS A 507 -10.43 2.82 -15.80
CA LYS A 507 -8.99 3.13 -15.68
C LYS A 507 -8.32 3.28 -17.06
N VAL A 508 -8.78 2.53 -18.05
CA VAL A 508 -8.36 2.67 -19.45
C VAL A 508 -8.82 4.04 -19.96
N VAL A 509 -10.03 4.51 -19.63
CA VAL A 509 -10.48 5.87 -19.97
C VAL A 509 -9.55 6.93 -19.37
N ASP A 510 -9.17 6.82 -18.09
CA ASP A 510 -8.23 7.77 -17.47
C ASP A 510 -6.88 7.80 -18.19
N VAL A 511 -6.35 6.62 -18.52
CA VAL A 511 -5.11 6.48 -19.28
C VAL A 511 -5.26 7.08 -20.68
N VAL A 512 -6.34 6.76 -21.40
CA VAL A 512 -6.63 7.27 -22.75
C VAL A 512 -6.77 8.80 -22.74
N MET A 513 -7.50 9.36 -21.78
CA MET A 513 -7.68 10.80 -21.63
C MET A 513 -6.37 11.50 -21.29
N SER A 514 -5.53 10.90 -20.44
CA SER A 514 -4.18 11.39 -20.17
C SER A 514 -3.34 11.40 -21.45
N LEU A 515 -3.32 10.30 -22.21
CA LEU A 515 -2.59 10.19 -23.47
C LEU A 515 -3.06 11.21 -24.50
N ILE A 516 -4.37 11.38 -24.69
CA ILE A 516 -4.96 12.36 -25.62
C ILE A 516 -4.57 13.78 -25.23
N THR A 517 -4.65 14.11 -23.94
CA THR A 517 -4.25 15.43 -23.43
C THR A 517 -2.78 15.70 -23.75
N LYS A 518 -1.90 14.71 -23.49
CA LYS A 518 -0.46 14.83 -23.78
C LYS A 518 -0.13 14.87 -25.27
N MET A 519 -0.83 14.11 -26.11
CA MET A 519 -0.68 14.17 -27.57
C MET A 519 -1.10 15.55 -28.11
N ARG A 520 -2.18 16.13 -27.57
CA ARG A 520 -2.65 17.46 -27.94
C ARG A 520 -1.66 18.56 -27.52
N GLU A 521 -1.09 18.48 -26.31
CA GLU A 521 -0.02 19.37 -25.86
C GLU A 521 1.19 19.33 -26.81
N LYS A 522 1.50 18.17 -27.40
CA LYS A 522 2.58 17.96 -28.36
C LYS A 522 2.17 18.19 -29.83
N GLN A 523 0.95 18.65 -30.10
CA GLN A 523 0.41 18.93 -31.44
C GLN A 523 0.46 17.73 -32.40
N LEU A 524 0.32 16.51 -31.88
CA LEU A 524 0.39 15.31 -32.70
C LEU A 524 -0.93 15.03 -33.40
N ASN A 525 -0.84 14.41 -34.57
CA ASN A 525 -2.01 13.96 -35.30
C ASN A 525 -2.55 12.67 -34.67
N LEU A 526 -3.65 12.79 -33.92
CA LEU A 526 -4.31 11.66 -33.25
C LEU A 526 -4.65 10.52 -34.23
N TYR A 527 -4.93 10.79 -35.50
CA TYR A 527 -5.25 9.77 -36.50
C TYR A 527 -4.06 8.88 -36.86
N ASN A 528 -2.83 9.37 -36.69
CA ASN A 528 -1.62 8.60 -36.97
C ASN A 528 -1.29 7.63 -35.83
N VAL A 529 -1.69 7.97 -34.60
CA VAL A 529 -1.31 7.26 -33.38
C VAL A 529 -2.43 6.34 -32.89
N ILE A 530 -3.68 6.80 -32.99
CA ILE A 530 -4.87 6.05 -32.58
C ILE A 530 -5.49 5.38 -33.80
N GLY A 531 -5.27 4.08 -33.95
CA GLY A 531 -5.87 3.30 -35.02
C GLY A 531 -7.40 3.28 -34.93
N LYS A 532 -8.09 3.34 -36.08
CA LYS A 532 -9.56 3.23 -36.16
C LYS A 532 -10.09 2.00 -35.42
N GLU A 533 -9.36 0.89 -35.48
CA GLU A 533 -9.71 -0.34 -34.81
C GLU A 533 -9.69 -0.20 -33.28
N PHE A 534 -8.70 0.51 -32.71
CA PHE A 534 -8.70 0.81 -31.27
C PHE A 534 -9.93 1.65 -30.90
N CYS A 535 -10.28 2.67 -31.69
CA CYS A 535 -11.47 3.49 -31.42
C CYS A 535 -12.74 2.65 -31.38
N TRP A 536 -12.92 1.71 -32.31
CA TRP A 536 -14.05 0.79 -32.31
C TRP A 536 -14.03 -0.12 -31.09
N VAL A 537 -12.92 -0.80 -30.81
CA VAL A 537 -12.79 -1.68 -29.63
C VAL A 537 -13.05 -0.91 -28.32
N PHE A 538 -12.53 0.32 -28.21
CA PHE A 538 -12.72 1.16 -27.05
C PHE A 538 -14.18 1.60 -26.89
N LEU A 539 -14.81 2.08 -27.96
CA LEU A 539 -16.23 2.46 -27.94
C LEU A 539 -17.14 1.25 -27.65
N ASP A 540 -16.86 0.10 -28.25
CA ASP A 540 -17.58 -1.15 -27.99
C ASP A 540 -17.40 -1.56 -26.52
N SER A 541 -16.18 -1.51 -25.98
CA SER A 541 -15.93 -1.88 -24.58
C SER A 541 -16.64 -0.98 -23.58
N ILE A 542 -16.76 0.32 -23.88
CA ILE A 542 -17.51 1.27 -23.06
C ILE A 542 -19.01 1.01 -23.22
N THR A 543 -19.49 0.85 -24.46
CA THR A 543 -20.91 0.66 -24.75
C THR A 543 -21.43 -0.65 -24.15
N GLU A 544 -20.67 -1.74 -24.26
CA GLU A 544 -20.96 -3.01 -23.59
C GLU A 544 -21.01 -2.81 -22.08
N ALA A 545 -20.02 -2.15 -21.46
CA ALA A 545 -20.04 -1.87 -20.02
C ALA A 545 -21.28 -1.07 -19.59
N TYR A 546 -21.76 -0.14 -20.42
CA TYR A 546 -23.01 0.61 -20.18
C TYR A 546 -24.27 -0.24 -20.39
N LEU A 547 -24.27 -1.18 -21.35
CA LEU A 547 -25.38 -2.10 -21.60
C LEU A 547 -25.54 -3.14 -20.50
N TYR A 548 -24.45 -3.54 -19.85
CA TYR A 548 -24.45 -4.47 -18.71
C TYR A 548 -24.58 -3.76 -17.35
N TRP A 549 -24.65 -2.43 -17.34
CA TRP A 549 -24.96 -1.69 -16.12
C TRP A 549 -26.35 -2.11 -15.62
N PRO A 550 -26.51 -2.54 -14.36
CA PRO A 550 -27.82 -2.94 -13.86
C PRO A 550 -28.73 -1.71 -13.89
N ASN A 551 -29.64 -1.69 -14.88
CA ASN A 551 -30.77 -0.78 -14.90
C ASN A 551 -31.67 -1.11 -13.71
N ASN A 552 -31.35 -0.58 -12.53
CA ASN A 552 -32.25 -0.56 -11.37
C ASN A 552 -33.44 0.41 -11.58
N HIS A 553 -33.79 0.71 -12.84
CA HIS A 553 -34.98 1.46 -13.22
C HIS A 553 -35.92 0.55 -14.00
N THR A 554 -36.37 -0.54 -13.37
CA THR A 554 -37.68 -1.11 -13.69
C THR A 554 -38.68 -0.62 -12.67
N SER A 555 -39.22 0.59 -12.87
CA SER A 555 -40.63 0.79 -12.56
C SER A 555 -41.39 0.21 -13.75
N PRO A 556 -42.22 -0.83 -13.59
CA PRO A 556 -43.05 -1.28 -14.69
C PRO A 556 -44.15 -0.23 -14.96
N PRO A 557 -44.69 -0.16 -16.19
CA PRO A 557 -45.76 0.76 -16.56
C PRO A 557 -47.05 0.54 -15.75
#